data_AF-A0A6J4TF48-F1
#
_entry.id   AF-A0A6J4TF48-F1
#
_cell.length_a   1.000
_cell.length_b   1.000
_cell.length_c   1.000
_cell.angle_alpha   90.00
_cell.angle_beta   90.00
_cell.angle_gamma   90.00
#
_symmetry.space_group_name_H-M   'P 1'
#
loop_
_entity.id
_entity.type
_entity.pdbx_description
1 polymer ?
#
loop_
_entity_poly.entity_id
_entity_poly.type
_entity_poly.pdbx_seq_one_letter_code
_entity_poly.pdbx_strand_id
1 'polypeptide(L)'
;MERSAARAVRLEAGRLPDEAATSGGHSGRVKLGVHMPRPRARARPTAATVDVVRVWTLGDRRRESRVRGWYPRSIVKLGEALTMRADLQKRIAQLTGRIQASAVVQEGDRPPEDPARLLDELRQMSADLEWLITAINLTNAASSLTDGQTVTAALAKRDLLAVRQGVLRSAAEAVTQAQARYSRSEIRLARQLDVAAVRKEIDDLARQRRVVDTAIQEHNWTTDLIEDASR
;
A
#
# COMPACT_ATOMS: atom_id res chain seq x y z
N MET A 1 -35.77 21.53 31.95
CA MET A 1 -34.92 21.77 33.12
C MET A 1 -33.59 21.05 32.89
N GLU A 2 -32.68 21.75 32.22
CA GLU A 2 -31.28 21.40 32.12
C GLU A 2 -30.62 21.43 33.51
N ARG A 3 -29.67 20.52 33.78
CA ARG A 3 -28.29 20.82 34.24
C ARG A 3 -27.57 19.57 34.79
N SER A 4 -26.26 19.56 34.54
CA SER A 4 -25.17 18.84 35.24
C SER A 4 -25.02 17.34 34.94
N ALA A 5 -23.83 16.79 34.67
CA ALA A 5 -22.47 17.28 34.93
C ALA A 5 -21.46 16.74 33.91
N ALA A 6 -20.65 17.65 33.35
CA ALA A 6 -19.39 17.35 32.68
C ALA A 6 -18.30 17.15 33.74
N ARG A 7 -17.57 16.03 33.69
CA ARG A 7 -16.44 15.77 34.58
C ARG A 7 -15.13 15.98 33.82
N ALA A 8 -14.45 17.08 34.15
CA ALA A 8 -13.11 17.41 33.70
C ALA A 8 -12.08 16.47 34.34
N VAL A 9 -11.13 15.98 33.55
CA VAL A 9 -9.90 15.32 34.02
C VAL A 9 -8.74 16.25 33.70
N ARG A 10 -8.10 16.78 34.75
CA ARG A 10 -6.94 17.67 34.68
C ARG A 10 -5.71 16.91 35.17
N LEU A 11 -4.70 16.90 34.29
CA LEU A 11 -3.25 16.72 34.45
C LEU A 11 -2.67 16.50 35.87
N GLU A 12 -1.84 15.46 36.00
CA GLU A 12 -0.65 15.49 36.86
C GLU A 12 0.58 14.95 36.09
N ALA A 13 1.59 15.80 35.98
CA ALA A 13 2.91 15.48 35.45
C ALA A 13 3.80 15.01 36.62
N GLY A 14 4.27 13.77 36.55
CA GLY A 14 5.18 13.16 37.53
C GLY A 14 6.64 13.53 37.28
N ARG A 15 7.30 14.03 38.33
CA ARG A 15 8.69 14.48 38.44
C ARG A 15 9.74 13.39 38.13
N LEU A 16 10.86 13.82 37.56
CA LEU A 16 12.16 13.15 37.63
C LEU A 16 12.88 13.54 38.94
N PRO A 17 13.70 12.67 39.55
CA PRO A 17 14.57 13.05 40.66
C PRO A 17 15.94 13.57 40.19
N ASP A 18 16.35 14.68 40.80
CA ASP A 18 17.72 15.19 40.88
C ASP A 18 18.52 14.38 41.91
N GLU A 19 19.77 14.03 41.62
CA GLU A 19 20.80 13.84 42.64
C GLU A 19 22.15 14.47 42.24
N ALA A 20 22.67 15.23 43.22
CA ALA A 20 23.92 15.99 43.33
C ALA A 20 25.19 15.11 43.13
N ALA A 21 26.22 15.56 42.41
CA ALA A 21 27.29 16.51 42.77
C ALA A 21 28.32 16.01 43.81
N THR A 22 29.56 15.80 43.35
CA THR A 22 30.84 15.97 44.09
C THR A 22 31.94 16.27 43.05
N SER A 23 32.34 17.52 42.84
CA SER A 23 33.44 18.26 43.49
C SER A 23 34.86 17.78 43.15
N GLY A 24 35.66 18.66 42.52
CA GLY A 24 37.10 18.49 42.34
C GLY A 24 37.67 19.50 41.34
N GLY A 25 37.87 20.74 41.77
CA GLY A 25 38.46 21.79 40.92
C GLY A 25 39.98 21.64 40.74
N HIS A 26 40.52 22.28 39.70
CA HIS A 26 41.77 23.05 39.76
C HIS A 26 41.89 24.00 38.55
N SER A 27 42.46 25.16 38.86
CA SER A 27 42.67 26.37 38.06
C SER A 27 43.37 26.15 36.71
N GLY A 28 42.90 26.84 35.67
CA GLY A 28 43.58 26.93 34.38
C GLY A 28 42.87 27.86 33.41
N ARG A 29 43.10 29.17 33.54
CA ARG A 29 42.64 30.20 32.60
C ARG A 29 43.38 29.99 31.26
N VAL A 30 42.72 29.39 30.27
CA VAL A 30 43.23 29.26 28.89
C VAL A 30 42.24 29.88 27.91
N LYS A 31 42.79 30.71 27.02
CA LYS A 31 42.13 31.59 26.04
C LYS A 31 41.02 30.88 25.24
N LEU A 32 39.86 31.53 25.16
CA LEU A 32 38.80 31.29 24.17
C LEU A 32 39.36 31.49 22.76
N GLY A 33 39.86 30.43 22.15
CA GLY A 33 39.96 30.30 20.70
C GLY A 33 38.75 29.53 20.22
N VAL A 34 37.77 30.21 19.62
CA VAL A 34 36.67 29.55 18.91
C VAL A 34 37.25 28.90 17.66
N HIS A 35 37.74 27.66 17.80
CA HIS A 35 38.10 26.84 16.66
C HIS A 35 36.80 26.23 16.14
N MET A 36 36.17 26.91 15.19
CA MET A 36 35.10 26.33 14.38
C MET A 36 35.64 25.04 13.73
N PRO A 37 35.04 23.85 13.97
CA PRO A 37 35.40 22.69 13.19
C PRO A 37 35.10 23.02 11.73
N ARG A 38 36.13 22.98 10.87
CA ARG A 38 35.94 23.06 9.43
C ARG A 38 34.84 22.06 9.03
N PRO A 39 33.89 22.41 8.15
CA PRO A 39 32.94 21.44 7.65
C PRO A 39 33.76 20.26 7.11
N ARG A 40 33.54 19.06 7.66
CA ARG A 40 34.12 17.84 7.12
C ARG A 40 33.84 17.90 5.62
N ALA A 41 34.92 17.90 4.83
CA ALA A 41 34.81 17.85 3.39
C ALA A 41 33.82 16.72 3.08
N ARG A 42 32.72 17.05 2.37
CA ARG A 42 31.81 16.02 1.86
C ARG A 42 32.70 14.99 1.19
N ALA A 43 32.64 13.74 1.67
CA ALA A 43 33.35 12.65 1.03
C ALA A 43 33.03 12.73 -0.46
N ARG A 44 34.06 12.87 -1.30
CA ARG A 44 33.88 12.78 -2.74
C ARG A 44 33.29 11.40 -3.01
N PRO A 45 32.20 11.27 -3.78
CA PRO A 45 31.67 9.95 -4.10
C PRO A 45 32.73 9.16 -4.88
N THR A 46 33.37 8.20 -4.22
CA THR A 46 34.29 7.22 -4.80
C THR A 46 33.53 5.95 -5.16
N ALA A 47 32.62 6.10 -6.11
CA ALA A 47 31.98 5.08 -6.94
C ALA A 47 30.90 5.85 -7.71
N ALA A 48 30.70 5.55 -9.00
CA ALA A 48 29.76 6.26 -9.86
C ALA A 48 28.37 6.35 -9.19
N THR A 49 28.08 7.50 -8.57
CA THR A 49 26.78 7.75 -7.95
C THR A 49 25.79 7.81 -9.09
N VAL A 50 24.85 6.85 -9.12
CA VAL A 50 23.77 6.90 -10.10
C VAL A 50 22.92 8.10 -9.74
N ASP A 51 22.90 9.09 -10.63
CA ASP A 51 22.07 10.27 -10.46
C ASP A 51 20.60 9.88 -10.64
N VAL A 52 19.91 9.67 -9.52
CA VAL A 52 18.50 9.29 -9.46
C VAL A 52 17.58 10.51 -9.70
N VAL A 53 18.13 11.73 -9.76
CA VAL A 53 17.34 12.96 -9.90
C VAL A 53 16.99 13.23 -11.36
N ARG A 54 16.15 12.37 -11.93
CA ARG A 54 15.13 12.82 -12.88
C ARG A 54 13.79 12.69 -12.18
N VAL A 55 13.27 13.84 -11.79
CA VAL A 55 11.97 14.02 -11.15
C VAL A 55 10.93 13.21 -11.93
N TRP A 56 10.19 12.35 -11.23
CA TRP A 56 9.00 11.67 -11.70
C TRP A 56 7.91 12.72 -11.97
N THR A 57 8.06 13.53 -13.01
CA THR A 57 7.02 14.49 -13.36
C THR A 57 5.89 13.71 -13.99
N LEU A 58 4.73 13.75 -13.33
CA LEU A 58 3.44 13.37 -13.89
C LEU A 58 3.29 14.11 -15.23
N GLY A 59 3.59 13.44 -16.34
CA GLY A 59 3.58 14.06 -17.67
C GLY A 59 4.93 14.25 -18.38
N ASP A 60 6.02 13.52 -18.05
CA ASP A 60 7.17 13.39 -18.96
C ASP A 60 6.79 12.53 -20.19
N ARG A 61 5.90 13.09 -21.02
CA ARG A 61 5.40 12.56 -22.29
C ARG A 61 6.42 12.68 -23.42
N ARG A 62 7.72 12.63 -23.11
CA ARG A 62 8.82 12.71 -24.09
C ARG A 62 9.79 11.54 -23.98
N ARG A 63 9.29 10.32 -23.88
CA ARG A 63 9.94 9.17 -24.51
C ARG A 63 8.89 8.26 -25.16
N GLU A 64 8.68 8.56 -26.43
CA GLU A 64 8.06 7.74 -27.45
C GLU A 64 8.18 6.23 -27.18
N SER A 65 7.02 5.58 -27.06
CA SER A 65 6.66 4.41 -27.83
C SER A 65 7.61 3.20 -27.79
N ARG A 66 7.73 2.56 -26.63
CA ARG A 66 8.01 1.12 -26.55
C ARG A 66 6.86 0.28 -26.01
N VAL A 67 5.80 0.92 -25.50
CA VAL A 67 4.58 0.23 -25.02
C VAL A 67 4.03 -0.70 -26.11
N ARG A 68 3.97 -0.26 -27.38
CA ARG A 68 3.52 -1.10 -28.51
C ARG A 68 4.42 -2.27 -28.90
N GLY A 69 5.63 -2.39 -28.34
CA GLY A 69 6.56 -3.47 -28.69
C GLY A 69 6.21 -4.81 -28.06
N TRP A 70 5.45 -4.81 -26.96
CA TRP A 70 5.08 -6.02 -26.22
C TRP A 70 3.65 -6.49 -26.49
N TYR A 71 2.79 -5.61 -27.02
CA TYR A 71 1.42 -5.96 -27.35
C TYR A 71 1.33 -6.43 -28.81
N PRO A 72 0.88 -7.67 -29.07
CA PRO A 72 0.53 -8.07 -30.42
C PRO A 72 -0.49 -7.07 -31.00
N ARG A 73 -0.51 -6.86 -32.32
CA ARG A 73 -1.53 -6.02 -33.01
C ARG A 73 -2.96 -6.59 -32.92
N SER A 74 -3.20 -7.54 -32.03
CA SER A 74 -4.47 -8.17 -31.76
C SER A 74 -5.17 -7.44 -30.61
N ILE A 75 -6.48 -7.32 -30.74
CA ILE A 75 -7.36 -6.73 -29.72
C ILE A 75 -7.16 -7.46 -28.39
N VAL A 76 -6.72 -6.73 -27.35
CA VAL A 76 -6.51 -7.27 -26.00
C VAL A 76 -7.84 -7.33 -25.24
N LYS A 77 -8.15 -8.46 -24.61
CA LYS A 77 -9.33 -8.56 -23.73
C LYS A 77 -9.08 -7.88 -22.39
N LEU A 78 -10.12 -7.33 -21.77
CA LEU A 78 -10.03 -6.73 -20.43
C LEU A 78 -9.46 -7.72 -19.39
N GLY A 79 -9.84 -9.00 -19.46
CA GLY A 79 -9.30 -10.06 -18.60
C GLY A 79 -7.79 -10.31 -18.77
N GLU A 80 -7.29 -10.22 -20.01
CA GLU A 80 -5.86 -10.31 -20.30
C GLU A 80 -5.12 -9.09 -19.75
N ALA A 81 -5.67 -7.90 -19.95
CA ALA A 81 -5.10 -6.65 -19.42
C ALA A 81 -5.01 -6.67 -17.88
N LEU A 82 -6.03 -7.20 -17.19
CA LEU A 82 -6.03 -7.39 -15.74
C LEU A 82 -4.93 -8.35 -15.29
N THR A 83 -4.70 -9.42 -16.04
CA THR A 83 -3.62 -10.39 -15.78
C THR A 83 -2.25 -9.75 -15.96
N MET A 84 -2.04 -9.03 -17.07
CA MET A 84 -0.79 -8.31 -17.33
C MET A 84 -0.50 -7.25 -16.26
N ARG A 85 -1.52 -6.54 -15.77
CA ARG A 85 -1.39 -5.59 -14.66
C ARG A 85 -0.87 -6.29 -13.41
N ALA A 86 -1.44 -7.43 -13.04
CA ALA A 86 -1.02 -8.19 -11.86
C ALA A 86 0.44 -8.69 -11.99
N ASP A 87 0.81 -9.18 -13.17
CA ASP A 87 2.18 -9.63 -13.45
C ASP A 87 3.19 -8.49 -13.39
N LEU A 88 2.88 -7.32 -13.94
CA LEU A 88 3.75 -6.13 -13.84
C LEU A 88 3.91 -5.69 -12.39
N GLN A 89 2.83 -5.63 -11.60
CA GLN A 89 2.92 -5.28 -10.19
C GLN A 89 3.80 -6.26 -9.42
N LYS A 90 3.69 -7.56 -9.70
CA LYS A 90 4.54 -8.60 -9.10
C LYS A 90 6.02 -8.43 -9.49
N ARG A 91 6.31 -8.17 -10.76
CA ARG A 91 7.68 -7.94 -11.24
C ARG A 91 8.30 -6.68 -10.64
N ILE A 92 7.54 -5.59 -10.51
CA ILE A 92 7.97 -4.37 -9.82
C ILE A 92 8.27 -4.66 -8.34
N ALA A 93 7.44 -5.43 -7.66
CA ALA A 93 7.69 -5.84 -6.27
C ALA A 93 8.99 -6.66 -6.13
N GLN A 94 9.28 -7.56 -7.07
CA GLN A 94 10.54 -8.31 -7.11
C GLN A 94 11.75 -7.41 -7.39
N LEU A 95 11.59 -6.43 -8.27
CA LEU A 95 12.65 -5.48 -8.62
C LEU A 95 13.08 -4.63 -7.41
N THR A 96 12.16 -4.38 -6.48
CA THR A 96 12.47 -3.67 -5.22
C THR A 96 13.61 -4.35 -4.46
N GLY A 97 13.58 -5.68 -4.31
CA GLY A 97 14.63 -6.43 -3.62
C GLY A 97 15.97 -6.40 -4.36
N ARG A 98 15.95 -6.49 -5.70
CA ARG A 98 17.15 -6.42 -6.56
C ARG A 98 17.82 -5.05 -6.47
N ILE A 99 17.02 -3.98 -6.49
CA ILE A 99 17.50 -2.59 -6.33
C ILE A 99 18.13 -2.44 -4.94
N GLN A 100 17.45 -2.88 -3.88
CA GLN A 100 17.97 -2.79 -2.51
C GLN A 100 19.32 -3.52 -2.35
N ALA A 101 19.45 -4.73 -2.90
CA ALA A 101 20.67 -5.51 -2.85
C ALA A 101 21.84 -4.88 -3.63
N SER A 102 21.54 -4.04 -4.62
CA SER A 102 22.55 -3.41 -5.49
C SER A 102 22.81 -1.94 -5.14
N ALA A 103 22.02 -1.34 -4.23
CA ALA A 103 22.08 0.08 -3.92
C ALA A 103 23.32 0.48 -3.09
N VAL A 104 23.85 -0.44 -2.29
CA VAL A 104 24.99 -0.20 -1.39
C VAL A 104 25.92 -1.40 -1.45
N VAL A 105 27.22 -1.14 -1.65
CA VAL A 105 28.30 -2.13 -1.61
C VAL A 105 29.46 -1.61 -0.77
N GLN A 106 30.36 -2.50 -0.35
CA GLN A 106 31.60 -2.07 0.30
C GLN A 106 32.52 -1.37 -0.71
N GLU A 107 33.40 -0.51 -0.22
CA GLU A 107 34.37 0.18 -1.08
C GLU A 107 35.27 -0.84 -1.78
N GLY A 108 35.34 -0.77 -3.11
CA GLY A 108 36.09 -1.71 -3.95
C GLY A 108 35.27 -2.90 -4.47
N ASP A 109 34.09 -3.16 -3.92
CA ASP A 109 33.19 -4.22 -4.39
C ASP A 109 32.34 -3.75 -5.58
N ARG A 110 31.85 -4.72 -6.37
CA ARG A 110 30.86 -4.48 -7.43
C ARG A 110 29.48 -4.93 -6.96
N PRO A 111 28.43 -4.17 -7.28
CA PRO A 111 27.07 -4.62 -6.98
C PRO A 111 26.75 -5.89 -7.78
N PRO A 112 25.85 -6.75 -7.26
CA PRO A 112 25.46 -7.98 -7.93
C PRO A 112 24.79 -7.70 -9.28
N GLU A 113 24.08 -6.57 -9.40
CA GLU A 113 23.48 -6.08 -10.64
C GLU A 113 23.76 -4.57 -10.82
N ASP A 114 23.71 -4.07 -12.05
CA ASP A 114 23.89 -2.64 -12.35
C ASP A 114 22.68 -1.82 -11.86
N PRO A 115 22.84 -0.94 -10.85
CA PRO A 115 21.72 -0.17 -10.31
C PRO A 115 21.08 0.77 -11.33
N ALA A 116 21.85 1.29 -12.29
CA ALA A 116 21.29 2.15 -13.33
C ALA A 116 20.34 1.36 -14.24
N ARG A 117 20.72 0.14 -14.63
CA ARG A 117 19.84 -0.74 -15.42
C ARG A 117 18.59 -1.15 -14.67
N LEU A 118 18.68 -1.44 -13.38
CA LEU A 118 17.52 -1.77 -12.55
C LEU A 118 16.54 -0.60 -12.45
N LEU A 119 17.04 0.64 -12.31
CA LEU A 119 16.21 1.83 -12.32
C LEU A 119 15.57 2.08 -13.69
N ASP A 120 16.29 1.80 -14.79
CA ASP A 120 15.74 1.87 -16.14
C ASP A 120 14.62 0.83 -16.37
N GLU A 121 14.81 -0.40 -15.89
CA GLU A 121 13.81 -1.46 -15.89
C GLU A 121 12.56 -1.03 -15.11
N LEU A 122 12.74 -0.45 -13.91
CA LEU A 122 11.64 0.06 -13.09
C LEU A 122 10.84 1.14 -13.84
N ARG A 123 11.53 2.09 -14.51
CA ARG A 123 10.85 3.16 -15.25
C ARG A 123 9.99 2.61 -16.38
N GLN A 124 10.52 1.65 -17.15
CA GLN A 124 9.76 1.02 -18.23
C GLN A 124 8.52 0.29 -17.70
N MET A 125 8.69 -0.58 -16.70
CA MET A 125 7.56 -1.31 -16.10
C MET A 125 6.51 -0.38 -15.48
N SER A 126 6.95 0.73 -14.88
CA SER A 126 6.02 1.70 -14.28
C SER A 126 5.17 2.40 -15.34
N ALA A 127 5.78 2.76 -16.48
CA ALA A 127 5.05 3.37 -17.60
C ALA A 127 4.03 2.40 -18.21
N ASP A 128 4.42 1.13 -18.39
CA ASP A 128 3.52 0.09 -18.91
C ASP A 128 2.35 -0.16 -17.94
N LEU A 129 2.63 -0.15 -16.63
CA LEU A 129 1.60 -0.30 -15.59
C LEU A 129 0.64 0.90 -15.57
N GLU A 130 1.13 2.13 -15.70
CA GLU A 130 0.30 3.34 -15.77
C GLU A 130 -0.66 3.29 -16.97
N TRP A 131 -0.15 2.89 -18.14
CA TRP A 131 -0.96 2.73 -19.34
C TRP A 131 -2.08 1.68 -19.13
N LEU A 132 -1.74 0.49 -18.61
CA LEU A 132 -2.73 -0.55 -18.34
C LEU A 132 -3.80 -0.08 -17.35
N ILE A 133 -3.41 0.58 -16.25
CA ILE A 133 -4.36 1.10 -15.25
C ILE A 133 -5.31 2.09 -15.92
N THR A 134 -4.80 2.98 -16.77
CA THR A 134 -5.60 3.98 -17.48
C THR A 134 -6.59 3.31 -18.42
N ALA A 135 -6.12 2.41 -19.29
CA ALA A 135 -6.97 1.68 -20.24
C ALA A 135 -8.06 0.85 -19.56
N ILE A 136 -7.71 0.13 -18.48
CA ILE A 136 -8.66 -0.66 -17.68
C ILE A 136 -9.72 0.25 -17.07
N ASN A 137 -9.33 1.38 -16.49
CA ASN A 137 -10.26 2.31 -15.87
C ASN A 137 -11.22 2.94 -16.89
N LEU A 138 -10.70 3.34 -18.06
CA LEU A 138 -11.51 3.85 -19.17
C LEU A 138 -12.51 2.80 -19.66
N THR A 139 -12.05 1.57 -19.86
CA THR A 139 -12.91 0.45 -20.27
C THR A 139 -14.01 0.21 -19.24
N ASN A 140 -13.67 0.07 -17.96
CA ASN A 140 -14.65 -0.12 -16.89
C ASN A 140 -15.68 1.02 -16.81
N ALA A 141 -15.26 2.26 -17.05
CA ALA A 141 -16.15 3.42 -17.02
C ALA A 141 -17.12 3.46 -18.21
N ALA A 142 -16.71 2.93 -19.36
CA ALA A 142 -17.50 2.92 -20.59
C ALA A 142 -18.41 1.66 -20.73
N SER A 143 -18.23 0.65 -19.88
CA SER A 143 -18.87 -0.65 -20.01
C SER A 143 -20.00 -0.91 -19.00
N SER A 144 -20.97 -1.71 -19.43
CA SER A 144 -22.06 -2.23 -18.61
C SER A 144 -22.13 -3.75 -18.68
N LEU A 145 -22.60 -4.37 -17.60
CA LEU A 145 -22.91 -5.80 -17.52
C LEU A 145 -24.20 -6.12 -18.31
N THR A 146 -24.47 -7.41 -18.48
CA THR A 146 -25.65 -7.93 -19.20
C THR A 146 -26.98 -7.55 -18.55
N ASP A 147 -26.99 -7.27 -17.24
CA ASP A 147 -28.16 -6.80 -16.49
C ASP A 147 -28.35 -5.27 -16.56
N GLY A 148 -27.51 -4.57 -17.33
CA GLY A 148 -27.55 -3.12 -17.51
C GLY A 148 -26.85 -2.32 -16.40
N GLN A 149 -26.33 -2.96 -15.35
CA GLN A 149 -25.54 -2.29 -14.33
C GLN A 149 -24.16 -1.87 -14.90
N THR A 150 -23.67 -0.67 -14.59
CA THR A 150 -22.30 -0.29 -14.98
C THR A 150 -21.28 -1.19 -14.28
N VAL A 151 -20.17 -1.51 -14.96
CA VAL A 151 -19.11 -2.34 -14.37
C VAL A 151 -18.54 -1.69 -13.10
N THR A 152 -18.40 -0.37 -13.10
CA THR A 152 -17.98 0.41 -11.93
C THR A 152 -18.91 0.24 -10.72
N ALA A 153 -20.23 0.23 -10.93
CA ALA A 153 -21.20 0.01 -9.87
C ALA A 153 -21.17 -1.44 -9.37
N ALA A 154 -20.98 -2.42 -10.26
CA ALA A 154 -20.83 -3.82 -9.90
C ALA A 154 -19.56 -4.07 -9.05
N LEU A 155 -18.42 -3.47 -9.43
CA LEU A 155 -17.18 -3.50 -8.65
C LEU A 155 -17.39 -2.91 -7.25
N ALA A 156 -18.03 -1.74 -7.15
CA ALA A 156 -18.35 -1.13 -5.86
C ALA A 156 -19.24 -2.03 -4.99
N LYS A 157 -20.25 -2.67 -5.59
CA LYS A 157 -21.13 -3.63 -4.90
C LYS A 157 -20.35 -4.83 -4.37
N ARG A 158 -19.46 -5.42 -5.18
CA ARG A 158 -18.57 -6.51 -4.77
C ARG A 158 -17.71 -6.10 -3.57
N ASP A 159 -17.07 -4.93 -3.63
CA ASP A 159 -16.16 -4.46 -2.59
C ASP A 159 -16.92 -4.22 -1.28
N LEU A 160 -18.12 -3.62 -1.35
CA LEU A 160 -18.98 -3.44 -0.18
C LEU A 160 -19.45 -4.77 0.43
N LEU A 161 -19.80 -5.76 -0.40
CA LEU A 161 -20.17 -7.10 0.08
C LEU A 161 -18.99 -7.77 0.81
N ALA A 162 -17.76 -7.63 0.31
CA ALA A 162 -16.57 -8.14 0.96
C ALA A 162 -16.32 -7.46 2.32
N VAL A 163 -16.48 -6.13 2.40
CA VAL A 163 -16.35 -5.38 3.66
C VAL A 163 -17.37 -5.85 4.70
N ARG A 164 -18.65 -5.92 4.32
CA ARG A 164 -19.72 -6.38 5.23
C ARG A 164 -19.45 -7.79 5.75
N GLN A 165 -19.05 -8.68 4.85
CA GLN A 165 -18.72 -10.06 5.20
C GLN A 165 -17.53 -10.12 6.18
N GLY A 166 -16.49 -9.31 5.97
CA GLY A 166 -15.33 -9.24 6.86
C GLY A 166 -15.67 -8.75 8.26
N VAL A 167 -16.53 -7.73 8.37
CA VAL A 167 -17.00 -7.20 9.67
C VAL A 167 -17.80 -8.25 10.44
N LEU A 168 -18.78 -8.88 9.79
CA LEU A 168 -19.62 -9.90 10.45
C LEU A 168 -18.80 -11.13 10.85
N ARG A 169 -17.83 -11.55 10.04
CA ARG A 169 -16.91 -12.63 10.37
C ARG A 169 -16.11 -12.29 11.63
N SER A 170 -15.53 -11.10 11.67
CA SER A 170 -14.76 -10.63 12.83
C SER A 170 -15.62 -10.56 14.10
N ALA A 171 -16.88 -10.11 13.98
CA ALA A 171 -17.83 -10.07 15.10
C ALA A 171 -18.19 -11.48 15.60
N ALA A 172 -18.46 -12.44 14.69
CA ALA A 172 -18.76 -13.81 15.06
C ALA A 172 -17.56 -14.52 15.71
N GLU A 173 -16.35 -14.24 15.26
CA GLU A 173 -15.11 -14.74 15.84
C GLU A 173 -14.91 -14.22 17.26
N ALA A 174 -15.10 -12.92 17.50
CA ALA A 174 -15.00 -12.31 18.83
C ALA A 174 -15.96 -12.94 19.85
N VAL A 175 -17.20 -13.24 19.43
CA VAL A 175 -18.21 -13.88 20.28
C VAL A 175 -17.86 -15.35 20.57
N THR A 176 -17.22 -16.03 19.62
CA THR A 176 -16.78 -17.42 19.76
C THR A 176 -15.54 -17.54 20.65
N GLN A 177 -14.61 -16.60 20.54
CA GLN A 177 -13.38 -16.56 21.34
C GLN A 177 -13.59 -16.10 22.78
N ALA A 178 -14.74 -15.47 23.09
CA ALA A 178 -15.12 -15.17 24.46
C ALA A 178 -15.16 -16.47 25.29
N GLN A 179 -14.12 -16.69 26.11
CA GLN A 179 -13.92 -17.92 26.87
C GLN A 179 -15.10 -18.21 27.80
N ALA A 180 -15.38 -19.51 27.97
CA ALA A 180 -16.20 -20.00 29.06
C ALA A 180 -15.36 -20.00 30.35
N ARG A 181 -15.99 -19.56 31.46
CA ARG A 181 -15.36 -19.40 32.78
C ARG A 181 -14.63 -20.67 33.27
N TYR A 182 -13.57 -20.45 34.05
CA TYR A 182 -12.90 -21.50 34.81
C TYR A 182 -13.32 -21.55 36.30
N SER A 183 -13.91 -20.47 36.85
CA SER A 183 -14.33 -20.40 38.26
C SER A 183 -15.72 -19.77 38.48
N ARG A 184 -16.36 -20.13 39.60
CA ARG A 184 -17.65 -19.58 40.02
C ARG A 184 -17.57 -18.11 40.46
N SER A 185 -16.38 -17.61 40.80
CA SER A 185 -16.14 -16.22 41.26
C SER A 185 -15.81 -15.21 40.14
N GLU A 186 -15.60 -15.67 38.90
CA GLU A 186 -15.27 -14.80 37.76
C GLU A 186 -16.48 -13.98 37.30
N ILE A 187 -16.36 -12.92 36.48
CA ILE A 187 -17.52 -12.13 35.98
C ILE A 187 -18.17 -12.83 34.76
N ARG A 188 -19.51 -12.72 34.56
CA ARG A 188 -20.19 -13.33 33.39
C ARG A 188 -20.00 -12.42 32.18
N LEU A 189 -19.56 -12.99 31.06
CA LEU A 189 -19.64 -12.34 29.76
C LEU A 189 -20.97 -12.70 29.10
N ALA A 190 -21.76 -11.68 28.75
CA ALA A 190 -23.02 -11.85 28.03
C ALA A 190 -22.78 -11.61 26.53
N ARG A 191 -23.17 -12.59 25.70
CA ARG A 191 -23.12 -12.46 24.24
C ARG A 191 -24.28 -11.57 23.79
N GLN A 192 -23.97 -10.54 23.02
CA GLN A 192 -24.96 -9.59 22.49
C GLN A 192 -25.38 -9.87 21.04
N LEU A 193 -24.78 -10.89 20.42
CA LEU A 193 -25.04 -11.27 19.04
C LEU A 193 -25.45 -12.74 18.98
N ASP A 194 -26.46 -13.02 18.16
CA ASP A 194 -26.78 -14.39 17.76
C ASP A 194 -25.81 -14.83 16.65
N VAL A 195 -24.88 -15.69 17.03
CA VAL A 195 -23.86 -16.22 16.12
C VAL A 195 -24.48 -17.03 14.97
N ALA A 196 -25.61 -17.72 15.19
CA ALA A 196 -26.26 -18.50 14.15
C ALA A 196 -26.89 -17.57 13.09
N ALA A 197 -27.58 -16.52 13.52
CA ALA A 197 -28.12 -15.50 12.62
C ALA A 197 -27.01 -14.77 11.83
N VAL A 198 -25.93 -14.36 12.51
CA VAL A 198 -24.79 -13.70 11.86
C VAL A 198 -24.12 -14.61 10.83
N ARG A 199 -23.95 -15.91 11.12
CA ARG A 199 -23.40 -16.87 10.15
C ARG A 199 -24.27 -17.01 8.91
N LYS A 200 -25.60 -17.04 9.08
CA LYS A 200 -26.54 -17.07 7.95
C LYS A 200 -26.39 -15.83 7.07
N GLU A 201 -26.25 -14.65 7.66
CA GLU A 201 -26.03 -13.41 6.90
C GLU A 201 -24.68 -13.41 6.16
N ILE A 202 -23.61 -13.94 6.78
CA ILE A 202 -22.30 -14.13 6.13
C ILE A 202 -22.43 -15.02 4.89
N ASP A 203 -23.19 -16.11 4.97
CA ASP A 203 -23.40 -17.04 3.85
C ASP A 203 -24.22 -16.39 2.73
N ASP A 204 -25.23 -15.59 3.09
CA ASP A 204 -26.03 -14.84 2.12
C ASP A 204 -25.22 -13.76 1.39
N LEU A 205 -24.39 -13.00 2.11
CA LEU A 205 -23.45 -12.06 1.52
C LEU A 205 -22.42 -12.76 0.62
N ALA A 206 -21.92 -13.93 1.04
CA ALA A 206 -21.00 -14.74 0.23
C ALA A 206 -21.63 -15.14 -1.11
N ARG A 207 -22.91 -15.54 -1.08
CA ARG A 207 -23.67 -15.93 -2.28
C ARG A 207 -23.85 -14.75 -3.21
N GLN A 208 -24.31 -13.60 -2.69
CA GLN A 208 -24.47 -12.38 -3.47
C GLN A 208 -23.16 -11.94 -4.11
N ARG A 209 -22.05 -12.00 -3.36
CA ARG A 209 -20.73 -11.64 -3.86
C ARG A 209 -20.28 -12.55 -5.01
N ARG A 210 -20.48 -13.86 -4.90
CA ARG A 210 -20.17 -14.82 -5.98
C ARG A 210 -20.94 -14.52 -7.26
N VAL A 211 -22.22 -14.17 -7.16
CA VAL A 211 -23.04 -13.80 -8.33
C VAL A 211 -22.45 -12.59 -9.06
N VAL A 212 -22.13 -11.53 -8.32
CA VAL A 212 -21.51 -10.32 -8.88
C VAL A 212 -20.12 -10.61 -9.46
N ASP A 213 -19.31 -11.40 -8.74
CA ASP A 213 -17.97 -11.79 -9.20
C ASP A 213 -18.02 -12.56 -10.52
N THR A 214 -18.92 -13.53 -10.65
CA THR A 214 -19.08 -14.29 -11.90
C THR A 214 -19.46 -13.38 -13.07
N ALA A 215 -20.42 -12.47 -12.88
CA ALA A 215 -20.83 -11.53 -13.92
C ALA A 215 -19.68 -10.60 -14.35
N ILE A 216 -18.88 -10.12 -13.40
CA ILE A 216 -17.69 -9.31 -13.68
C ILE A 216 -16.65 -10.13 -14.47
N GLN A 217 -16.41 -11.39 -14.09
CA GLN A 217 -15.42 -12.22 -14.80
C GLN A 217 -15.87 -12.53 -16.23
N GLU A 218 -17.13 -12.88 -16.44
CA GLU A 218 -17.68 -13.07 -17.79
C GLU A 218 -17.51 -11.82 -18.65
N HIS A 219 -17.82 -10.65 -18.09
CA HIS A 219 -17.64 -9.37 -18.75
C HIS A 219 -16.17 -9.10 -19.12
N ASN A 220 -15.23 -9.40 -18.20
CA ASN A 220 -13.80 -9.21 -18.45
C ASN A 220 -13.30 -10.01 -19.67
N TRP A 221 -13.84 -11.21 -19.90
CA TRP A 221 -13.42 -12.07 -21.02
C TRP A 221 -14.14 -11.79 -22.33
N THR A 222 -15.26 -11.05 -22.29
CA THR A 222 -16.04 -10.69 -23.48
C THR A 222 -15.73 -9.28 -23.97
N THR A 223 -15.15 -8.43 -23.13
CA THR A 223 -14.89 -7.01 -23.42
C THR A 223 -13.49 -6.78 -23.95
N ASP A 224 -13.41 -6.04 -25.06
CA ASP A 224 -12.16 -5.56 -25.61
C ASP A 224 -11.67 -4.33 -24.82
N LEU A 225 -10.38 -4.30 -24.52
CA LEU A 225 -9.74 -3.20 -23.84
C LEU A 225 -9.81 -1.96 -24.74
N ILE A 226 -10.22 -0.83 -24.17
CA ILE A 226 -10.08 0.47 -24.83
C ILE A 226 -8.58 0.81 -24.81
N GLU A 227 -7.91 0.46 -25.89
CA GLU A 227 -6.58 0.97 -26.21
C GLU A 227 -6.76 2.43 -26.58
N ASP A 228 -6.30 3.34 -25.71
CA ASP A 228 -6.40 4.77 -25.96
C ASP A 228 -5.65 5.12 -27.26
N ALA A 229 -6.38 5.22 -28.36
CA ALA A 229 -5.84 5.52 -29.68
C ALA A 229 -5.50 7.01 -29.85
N SER A 230 -5.60 7.80 -28.77
CA SER A 230 -5.70 9.25 -28.83
C SER A 230 -4.76 9.97 -27.84
N ARG A 231 -3.47 10.03 -28.17
CA ARG A 231 -2.77 11.29 -28.58
C ARG A 231 -1.27 11.14 -28.58
#